data_AF-A0A223DN15-F1
#
_entry.id   AF-A0A223DN15-F1
#
_cell.length_a   1.000
_cell.length_b   1.000
_cell.length_c   1.000
_cell.angle_alpha   90.00
_cell.angle_beta   90.00
_cell.angle_gamma   90.00
#
_symmetry.space_group_name_H-M   'P 1'
#
loop_
_entity.id
_entity.type
_entity.pdbx_description
1 polymer ?
#
loop_
_entity_poly.entity_id
_entity_poly.type
_entity_poly.pdbx_seq_one_letter_code
_entity_poly.pdbx_strand_id
1 'polypeptide(L)'
;MKKNLRIVSAAAAALLAVAPIAATAMPVNAATTATTATTATTATTATTATTANKPTVDLSGAGSVSESKDTVNVTPSFTLTSAIATDKGVVTTPATLKGSIEASLNGTSVTADVADVAKDVTLKNGDTVVYSYDAKNNKPINNLGAYDTSAKKAYVEANKSYTMTLSGVGFSFGKANAGKTLTFKLPTDVQVSGDNYKDGKVTLDQYGNVTGLKFTLNVKAYNSENTNAVSFYDAKSGLVASQGSYMTLAQNGDLNVNTLLNELKSKYKAMQFQNGKFERVTVTTTADDVKAELEKAGIKVNAAGDDFEAPDTFTVTLNAKSDDNGKTASLPVVVTVPNGKSTVVPSAAKTIMHNAYFYDKNAKRVGTDKLTRYNTVTVATSPTIINGNAYYEVIENGKATGKYINTDNIDGTKRTLKHNAYVYKTSKKRANKVVLKKGTEVTTYGGSYKFKNGQRYYKIGANTEKTYVKVANF
;
A
#
# COMPACT_ATOMS: atom_id res chain seq x y z
N MET A 1 -20.40 -46.54 41.64
CA MET A 1 -21.48 -46.01 40.79
C MET A 1 -21.40 -44.48 40.76
N LYS A 2 -21.70 -43.91 39.59
CA LYS A 2 -21.94 -42.49 39.25
C LYS A 2 -20.73 -41.53 39.20
N LYS A 3 -20.21 -41.45 37.97
CA LYS A 3 -19.48 -40.34 37.35
C LYS A 3 -20.32 -39.07 37.37
N ASN A 4 -19.73 -37.92 37.68
CA ASN A 4 -20.25 -36.61 37.31
C ASN A 4 -19.17 -35.87 36.50
N LEU A 5 -19.24 -36.02 35.18
CA LEU A 5 -18.57 -35.15 34.20
C LEU A 5 -19.27 -33.78 34.24
N ARG A 6 -18.55 -32.74 34.64
CA ARG A 6 -18.96 -31.36 34.34
C ARG A 6 -18.33 -30.97 33.00
N ILE A 7 -19.17 -30.98 31.97
CA ILE A 7 -18.88 -30.39 30.67
C ILE A 7 -18.91 -28.87 30.88
N VAL A 8 -17.75 -28.22 30.89
CA VAL A 8 -17.66 -26.77 30.73
C VAL A 8 -17.47 -26.52 29.24
N SER A 9 -18.58 -26.26 28.56
CA SER A 9 -18.59 -25.73 27.20
C SER A 9 -18.12 -24.27 27.24
N ALA A 10 -16.82 -24.06 27.04
CA ALA A 10 -16.31 -22.75 26.66
C ALA A 10 -16.63 -22.55 25.17
N ALA A 11 -17.77 -21.91 24.89
CA ALA A 11 -18.03 -21.36 23.57
C ALA A 11 -16.96 -20.28 23.31
N ALA A 12 -15.98 -20.63 22.49
CA ALA A 12 -15.03 -19.68 21.94
C ALA A 12 -15.79 -18.79 20.95
N ALA A 13 -16.31 -17.66 21.43
CA ALA A 13 -16.69 -16.56 20.58
C ALA A 13 -15.40 -16.06 19.91
N ALA A 14 -15.21 -16.42 18.64
CA ALA A 14 -14.17 -15.86 17.79
C ALA A 14 -14.52 -14.40 17.53
N LEU A 15 -14.07 -13.52 18.42
CA LEU A 15 -14.05 -12.09 18.18
C LEU A 15 -12.94 -11.84 17.14
N LEU A 16 -13.32 -11.82 15.85
CA LEU A 16 -12.44 -11.33 14.78
C LEU A 16 -12.15 -9.86 15.09
N ALA A 17 -11.04 -9.59 15.77
CA ALA A 17 -10.49 -8.26 15.91
C ALA A 17 -10.02 -7.81 14.52
N VAL A 18 -10.86 -7.04 13.83
CA VAL A 18 -10.47 -6.26 12.65
C VAL A 18 -9.43 -5.26 13.14
N ALA A 19 -8.16 -5.54 12.86
CA ALA A 19 -7.07 -4.61 13.16
C ALA A 19 -7.29 -3.31 12.35
N PRO A 20 -6.98 -2.13 12.91
CA PRO A 20 -6.97 -0.90 12.12
C PRO A 20 -5.88 -1.03 11.04
N ILE A 21 -6.31 -1.21 9.79
CA ILE A 21 -5.43 -1.05 8.63
C ILE A 21 -5.17 0.45 8.55
N ALA A 22 -3.89 0.84 8.68
CA ALA A 22 -3.47 2.21 8.48
C ALA A 22 -3.96 2.65 7.10
N ALA A 23 -4.92 3.58 7.08
CA ALA A 23 -5.36 4.23 5.87
C ALA A 23 -4.13 4.86 5.22
N THR A 24 -3.71 4.34 4.06
CA THR A 24 -2.74 5.04 3.23
C THR A 24 -3.45 6.30 2.76
N ALA A 25 -3.18 7.42 3.43
CA ALA A 25 -3.60 8.71 2.96
C ALA A 25 -3.10 8.85 1.52
N MET A 26 -4.03 9.03 0.58
CA MET A 26 -3.68 9.62 -0.71
C MET A 26 -2.99 10.96 -0.42
N PRO A 27 -2.01 11.41 -1.21
CA PRO A 27 -1.40 12.71 -1.02
C PRO A 27 -2.50 13.79 -1.04
N VAL A 28 -2.77 14.34 0.14
CA VAL A 28 -3.64 15.49 0.30
C VAL A 28 -2.79 16.70 -0.07
N ASN A 29 -2.87 17.15 -1.32
CA ASN A 29 -2.33 18.46 -1.71
C ASN A 29 -3.24 19.56 -1.13
N ALA A 30 -3.18 19.75 0.18
CA ALA A 30 -3.75 20.90 0.88
C ALA A 30 -2.61 21.75 1.47
N ALA A 31 -2.41 22.91 0.82
CA ALA A 31 -1.82 24.15 1.32
C ALA A 31 -0.83 24.07 2.50
N THR A 32 0.46 24.00 2.20
CA THR A 32 1.52 24.53 3.07
C THR A 32 2.02 25.86 2.50
N THR A 33 1.77 26.94 3.23
CA THR A 33 2.32 28.27 2.97
C THR A 33 3.83 28.22 3.21
N ALA A 34 4.63 28.39 2.15
CA ALA A 34 6.08 28.42 2.26
C ALA A 34 6.51 29.69 2.99
N THR A 35 7.11 29.53 4.17
CA THR A 35 7.87 30.59 4.84
C THR A 35 9.34 30.34 4.54
N THR A 36 9.96 31.28 3.84
CA THR A 36 11.37 31.26 3.44
C THR A 36 12.27 31.43 4.66
N ALA A 37 13.20 30.49 4.89
CA ALA A 37 14.33 30.72 5.79
C ALA A 37 15.60 30.09 5.20
N THR A 38 16.52 30.99 4.86
CA THR A 38 17.85 30.77 4.29
C THR A 38 18.81 30.23 5.36
N THR A 39 19.57 29.17 5.08
CA THR A 39 20.95 29.03 5.59
C THR A 39 21.78 28.13 4.66
N ALA A 40 22.98 28.60 4.32
CA ALA A 40 23.88 28.06 3.32
C ALA A 40 24.88 27.04 3.88
N THR A 41 25.30 26.07 3.06
CA THR A 41 26.68 25.55 3.07
C THR A 41 27.13 25.10 1.66
N THR A 42 28.26 25.67 1.23
CA THR A 42 29.14 25.49 0.05
C THR A 42 29.58 24.01 -0.13
N ALA A 43 29.98 23.44 -1.29
CA ALA A 43 30.73 23.98 -2.43
C ALA A 43 30.73 23.07 -3.69
N THR A 44 30.97 23.71 -4.86
CA THR A 44 31.69 23.25 -6.10
C THR A 44 31.10 22.10 -6.92
N THR A 45 30.85 22.17 -8.23
CA THR A 45 31.56 22.87 -9.32
C THR A 45 30.57 23.29 -10.41
N ALA A 46 30.73 24.49 -10.94
CA ALA A 46 29.88 25.07 -11.97
C ALA A 46 30.20 24.50 -13.36
N THR A 47 29.16 24.03 -14.05
CA THR A 47 29.09 24.05 -15.51
C THR A 47 27.86 24.88 -15.86
N THR A 48 28.09 25.97 -16.57
CA THR A 48 27.10 26.98 -16.96
C THR A 48 25.99 26.34 -17.80
N ALA A 49 24.87 25.99 -17.16
CA ALA A 49 23.58 25.82 -17.81
C ALA A 49 22.75 27.04 -17.46
N THR A 50 22.39 27.82 -18.46
CA THR A 50 21.38 28.87 -18.34
C THR A 50 20.07 28.23 -17.87
N THR A 51 19.80 28.32 -16.57
CA THR A 51 18.56 27.83 -15.95
C THR A 51 17.40 28.73 -16.37
N ALA A 52 16.84 28.46 -17.55
CA ALA A 52 15.43 28.73 -17.77
C ALA A 52 14.67 27.71 -16.91
N ASN A 53 14.05 28.15 -15.81
CA ASN A 53 13.16 27.34 -15.00
C ASN A 53 12.04 26.76 -15.89
N LYS A 54 12.25 25.53 -16.37
CA LYS A 54 11.25 24.73 -17.09
C LYS A 54 10.80 23.61 -16.16
N PRO A 55 9.50 23.24 -16.17
CA PRO A 55 9.02 22.11 -15.38
C PRO A 55 9.73 20.84 -15.84
N THR A 56 10.73 20.42 -15.07
CA THR A 56 11.58 19.27 -15.39
C THR A 56 11.39 18.21 -14.33
N VAL A 57 11.05 17.00 -14.75
CA VAL A 57 10.91 15.84 -13.87
C VAL A 57 12.17 14.98 -14.00
N ASP A 58 12.90 14.78 -12.91
CA ASP A 58 14.15 14.02 -12.90
C ASP A 58 13.93 12.59 -12.39
N LEU A 59 13.95 11.62 -13.30
CA LEU A 59 13.86 10.18 -13.08
C LEU A 59 15.22 9.49 -13.31
N SER A 60 16.34 10.21 -13.27
CA SER A 60 17.68 9.62 -13.50
C SER A 60 18.03 8.50 -12.51
N GLY A 61 17.39 8.46 -11.34
CA GLY A 61 17.51 7.40 -10.34
C GLY A 61 16.64 6.16 -10.57
N ALA A 62 15.75 6.15 -11.57
CA ALA A 62 14.77 5.06 -11.80
C ALA A 62 15.35 3.80 -12.48
N GLY A 63 16.65 3.82 -12.83
CA GLY A 63 17.34 2.71 -13.47
C GLY A 63 17.19 2.65 -14.99
N SER A 64 17.84 1.65 -15.60
CA SER A 64 17.83 1.45 -17.05
C SER A 64 16.53 0.81 -17.53
N VAL A 65 15.99 1.31 -18.64
CA VAL A 65 14.80 0.74 -19.29
C VAL A 65 15.14 -0.27 -20.38
N SER A 66 14.23 -1.23 -20.58
CA SER A 66 14.19 -2.14 -21.73
C SER A 66 13.17 -1.65 -22.76
N GLU A 67 13.56 -1.60 -24.05
CA GLU A 67 12.81 -0.97 -25.15
C GLU A 67 11.38 -1.51 -25.40
N SER A 68 10.97 -2.61 -24.75
CA SER A 68 9.69 -3.27 -24.99
C SER A 68 8.82 -3.56 -23.76
N LYS A 69 9.24 -3.17 -22.54
CA LYS A 69 8.51 -3.53 -21.30
C LYS A 69 8.19 -2.37 -20.37
N ASP A 70 9.03 -1.35 -20.36
CA ASP A 70 8.92 -0.31 -19.33
C ASP A 70 8.06 0.85 -19.83
N THR A 71 7.00 1.14 -19.07
CA THR A 71 6.11 2.28 -19.32
C THR A 71 6.33 3.34 -18.26
N VAL A 72 6.33 4.60 -18.66
CA VAL A 72 6.38 5.74 -17.74
C VAL A 72 4.95 6.16 -17.48
N ASN A 73 4.47 6.01 -16.25
CA ASN A 73 3.18 6.56 -15.85
C ASN A 73 3.37 8.06 -15.64
N VAL A 74 2.63 8.90 -16.35
CA VAL A 74 2.69 10.36 -16.23
C VAL A 74 1.32 10.88 -15.84
N THR A 75 1.23 11.60 -14.73
CA THR A 75 -0.03 12.05 -14.14
C THR A 75 0.03 13.55 -13.86
N PRO A 76 -0.43 14.40 -14.79
CA PRO A 76 -0.65 15.81 -14.50
C PRO A 76 -1.85 15.97 -13.55
N SER A 77 -1.72 16.81 -12.54
CA SER A 77 -2.77 17.11 -11.57
C SER A 77 -2.91 18.61 -11.38
N PHE A 78 -4.03 19.17 -11.82
CA PHE A 78 -4.28 20.60 -11.78
C PHE A 78 -5.63 20.91 -11.16
N THR A 79 -5.66 21.94 -10.32
CA THR A 79 -6.84 22.42 -9.63
C THR A 79 -7.02 23.90 -9.93
N LEU A 80 -8.21 24.25 -10.42
CA LEU A 80 -8.64 25.62 -10.64
C LEU A 80 -9.78 25.94 -9.68
N THR A 81 -9.72 27.07 -8.98
CA THR A 81 -10.86 27.61 -8.23
C THR A 81 -11.58 28.67 -9.06
N SER A 82 -12.88 28.82 -8.85
CA SER A 82 -13.64 29.94 -9.42
C SER A 82 -13.27 31.26 -8.77
N ALA A 83 -13.43 32.34 -9.53
CA ALA A 83 -13.44 33.68 -8.99
C ALA A 83 -14.82 33.98 -8.38
N ILE A 84 -14.84 34.86 -7.38
CA ILE A 84 -16.07 35.35 -6.74
C ILE A 84 -16.27 36.78 -7.20
N ALA A 85 -17.40 37.06 -7.86
CA ALA A 85 -17.77 38.39 -8.32
C ALA A 85 -19.05 38.86 -7.63
N THR A 86 -19.11 40.16 -7.36
CA THR A 86 -20.31 40.83 -6.85
C THR A 86 -21.25 41.20 -7.99
N ASP A 87 -22.53 41.41 -7.66
CA ASP A 87 -23.55 41.90 -8.61
C ASP A 87 -23.20 43.26 -9.24
N LYS A 88 -22.22 43.98 -8.66
CA LYS A 88 -21.69 45.26 -9.15
C LYS A 88 -20.52 45.08 -10.15
N GLY A 89 -20.20 43.85 -10.54
CA GLY A 89 -19.13 43.56 -11.51
C GLY A 89 -17.71 43.64 -10.96
N VAL A 90 -17.54 43.52 -9.65
CA VAL A 90 -16.23 43.53 -8.98
C VAL A 90 -15.89 42.12 -8.51
N VAL A 91 -14.70 41.61 -8.87
CA VAL A 91 -14.17 40.35 -8.34
C VAL A 91 -13.57 40.60 -6.96
N THR A 92 -14.09 39.92 -5.94
CA THR A 92 -13.64 40.00 -4.55
C THR A 92 -12.62 38.93 -4.20
N THR A 93 -12.70 37.77 -4.87
CA THR A 93 -11.76 36.66 -4.70
C THR A 93 -11.31 36.18 -6.08
N PRO A 94 -10.02 36.31 -6.42
CA PRO A 94 -9.48 35.77 -7.67
C PRO A 94 -9.52 34.25 -7.72
N ALA A 95 -9.66 33.71 -8.93
CA ALA A 95 -9.40 32.31 -9.21
C ALA A 95 -7.92 31.96 -8.94
N THR A 96 -7.69 30.72 -8.51
CA THR A 96 -6.35 30.18 -8.29
C THR A 96 -6.16 28.93 -9.12
N LEU A 97 -5.06 28.86 -9.87
CA LEU A 97 -4.63 27.68 -10.59
C LEU A 97 -3.38 27.13 -9.91
N LYS A 98 -3.43 25.86 -9.51
CA LYS A 98 -2.29 25.13 -8.93
C LYS A 98 -2.20 23.75 -9.55
N GLY A 99 -1.00 23.17 -9.58
CA GLY A 99 -0.85 21.80 -10.02
C GLY A 99 0.58 21.32 -10.04
N SER A 100 0.72 20.05 -10.38
CA SER A 100 1.98 19.33 -10.50
C SER A 100 1.93 18.36 -11.68
N ILE A 101 3.10 17.91 -12.13
CA ILE A 101 3.24 16.72 -12.96
C ILE A 101 4.00 15.68 -12.14
N GLU A 102 3.37 14.53 -11.94
CA GLU A 102 4.04 13.34 -11.41
C GLU A 102 4.42 12.40 -12.55
N ALA A 103 5.59 11.78 -12.46
CA ALA A 103 5.92 10.64 -13.29
C ALA A 103 6.57 9.51 -12.50
N SER A 104 6.28 8.28 -12.92
CA SER A 104 6.77 7.07 -12.26
C SER A 104 7.32 6.07 -13.26
N LEU A 105 8.50 5.53 -12.94
CA LEU A 105 9.20 4.50 -13.70
C LEU A 105 9.84 3.52 -12.72
N ASN A 106 9.66 2.21 -12.93
CA ASN A 106 10.27 1.14 -12.12
C ASN A 106 10.06 1.30 -10.59
N GLY A 107 8.88 1.80 -10.19
CA GLY A 107 8.56 2.04 -8.78
C GLY A 107 9.20 3.30 -8.16
N THR A 108 9.97 4.06 -8.94
CA THR A 108 10.45 5.40 -8.55
C THR A 108 9.50 6.45 -9.10
N SER A 109 8.99 7.33 -8.24
CA SER A 109 8.05 8.40 -8.61
C SER A 109 8.62 9.75 -8.22
N VAL A 110 8.49 10.73 -9.11
CA VAL A 110 8.98 12.11 -8.93
C VAL A 110 7.90 13.09 -9.34
N THR A 111 7.72 14.14 -8.54
CA THR A 111 6.74 15.20 -8.77
C THR A 111 7.47 16.51 -9.01
N ALA A 112 7.06 17.24 -10.06
CA ALA A 112 7.47 18.62 -10.30
C ALA A 112 6.29 19.55 -10.05
N ASP A 113 6.47 20.50 -9.13
CA ASP A 113 5.50 21.57 -8.87
C ASP A 113 5.50 22.59 -10.02
N VAL A 114 4.31 23.05 -10.40
CA VAL A 114 4.12 23.90 -11.58
C VAL A 114 4.10 25.39 -11.21
N ALA A 115 4.56 25.75 -10.00
CA ALA A 115 4.55 27.13 -9.51
C ALA A 115 5.47 28.08 -10.31
N ASP A 116 6.61 27.60 -10.81
CA ASP A 116 7.56 28.37 -11.64
C ASP A 116 7.14 28.51 -13.12
N VAL A 117 5.94 28.03 -13.45
CA VAL A 117 5.51 27.77 -14.82
C VAL A 117 4.41 28.71 -15.30
N ALA A 118 4.15 29.76 -14.52
CA ALA A 118 3.32 30.89 -14.92
C ALA A 118 3.67 31.44 -16.32
N LYS A 119 4.90 31.27 -16.82
CA LYS A 119 5.26 31.69 -18.19
C LYS A 119 4.94 30.67 -19.28
N ASP A 120 4.85 29.39 -18.94
CA ASP A 120 4.58 28.32 -19.91
C ASP A 120 3.15 27.76 -19.80
N VAL A 121 2.32 28.31 -18.92
CA VAL A 121 0.90 27.99 -18.79
C VAL A 121 0.05 28.90 -19.67
N THR A 122 -0.90 28.30 -20.38
CA THR A 122 -2.03 28.98 -21.02
C THR A 122 -3.32 28.36 -20.51
N LEU A 123 -4.29 29.19 -20.13
CA LEU A 123 -5.63 28.81 -19.71
C LEU A 123 -6.66 29.53 -20.57
N LYS A 124 -7.58 28.77 -21.17
CA LYS A 124 -8.62 29.31 -22.05
C LYS A 124 -10.01 28.78 -21.70
N ASN A 125 -11.02 29.59 -22.00
CA ASN A 125 -12.42 29.20 -22.05
C ASN A 125 -12.91 29.36 -23.49
N GLY A 126 -12.91 28.26 -24.25
CA GLY A 126 -13.03 28.33 -25.71
C GLY A 126 -11.91 29.20 -26.29
N ASP A 127 -12.29 30.24 -27.04
CA ASP A 127 -11.33 31.20 -27.63
C ASP A 127 -10.87 32.28 -26.65
N THR A 128 -11.56 32.43 -25.52
CA THR A 128 -11.25 33.48 -24.53
C THR A 128 -10.02 33.09 -23.73
N VAL A 129 -9.00 33.94 -23.77
CA VAL A 129 -7.78 33.76 -22.95
C VAL A 129 -8.06 34.24 -21.52
N VAL A 130 -7.98 33.31 -20.57
CA VAL A 130 -8.06 33.61 -19.14
C VAL A 130 -6.67 33.93 -18.61
N TYR A 131 -5.69 33.11 -18.97
CA TYR A 131 -4.31 33.31 -18.55
C TYR A 131 -3.36 32.92 -19.67
N SER A 132 -2.36 33.73 -19.94
CA SER A 132 -1.23 33.37 -20.80
C SER A 132 -0.05 34.28 -20.54
N TYR A 133 1.13 33.90 -21.04
CA TYR A 133 2.30 34.75 -21.03
C TYR A 133 2.69 35.15 -22.44
N ASP A 134 2.77 36.45 -22.70
CA ASP A 134 3.31 36.96 -23.94
C ASP A 134 4.84 37.09 -23.80
N ALA A 135 5.55 36.11 -24.35
CA ALA A 135 7.01 36.09 -24.35
C ALA A 135 7.62 37.24 -25.16
N LYS A 136 6.93 37.79 -26.18
CA LYS A 136 7.45 38.88 -27.01
C LYS A 136 7.51 40.19 -26.25
N ASN A 137 6.48 40.44 -25.43
CA ASN A 137 6.34 41.66 -24.65
C ASN A 137 6.73 41.50 -23.19
N ASN A 138 7.12 40.29 -22.77
CA ASN A 138 7.49 39.94 -21.40
C ASN A 138 6.39 40.31 -20.38
N LYS A 139 5.12 40.09 -20.74
CA LYS A 139 3.95 40.45 -19.92
C LYS A 139 2.92 39.30 -19.86
N PRO A 140 2.33 39.01 -18.69
CA PRO A 140 1.22 38.09 -18.58
C PRO A 140 -0.11 38.77 -18.98
N ILE A 141 -0.98 38.02 -19.65
CA ILE A 141 -2.42 38.24 -19.66
C ILE A 141 -2.96 37.45 -18.47
N ASN A 142 -3.53 38.12 -17.46
CA ASN A 142 -4.03 37.47 -16.26
C ASN A 142 -5.42 37.97 -15.88
N ASN A 143 -6.43 37.22 -16.30
CA ASN A 143 -7.84 37.47 -16.02
C ASN A 143 -8.39 36.58 -14.89
N LEU A 144 -7.53 35.89 -14.11
CA LEU A 144 -7.97 35.04 -13.00
C LEU A 144 -8.75 35.83 -11.93
N GLY A 145 -8.44 37.12 -11.76
CA GLY A 145 -9.14 38.04 -10.87
C GLY A 145 -9.99 39.09 -11.59
N ALA A 146 -10.28 38.92 -12.87
CA ALA A 146 -10.94 39.93 -13.68
C ALA A 146 -12.43 39.64 -13.95
N TYR A 147 -13.19 40.71 -14.16
CA TYR A 147 -14.59 40.67 -14.57
C TYR A 147 -14.71 41.01 -16.06
N ASP A 148 -15.38 40.15 -16.82
CA ASP A 148 -15.75 40.43 -18.20
C ASP A 148 -17.01 41.30 -18.19
N THR A 149 -16.83 42.59 -18.50
CA THR A 149 -17.92 43.57 -18.51
C THR A 149 -18.91 43.31 -19.65
N SER A 150 -18.44 42.78 -20.78
CA SER A 150 -19.27 42.47 -21.94
C SER A 150 -20.15 41.26 -21.67
N ALA A 151 -19.58 40.20 -21.09
CA ALA A 151 -20.30 38.98 -20.74
C ALA A 151 -21.02 39.05 -19.37
N LYS A 152 -20.80 40.14 -18.60
CA LYS A 152 -21.34 40.36 -17.26
C LYS A 152 -21.10 39.20 -16.30
N LYS A 153 -19.85 38.73 -16.23
CA LYS A 153 -19.44 37.59 -15.39
C LYS A 153 -17.93 37.59 -15.14
N ALA A 154 -17.48 36.83 -14.15
CA ALA A 154 -16.04 36.58 -14.00
C ALA A 154 -15.49 35.74 -15.17
N TYR A 155 -14.22 35.92 -15.53
CA TYR A 155 -13.57 35.08 -16.55
C TYR A 155 -13.49 33.60 -16.11
N VAL A 156 -13.43 33.35 -14.79
CA VAL A 156 -13.41 32.01 -14.19
C VAL A 156 -14.64 31.76 -13.35
N GLU A 157 -15.60 31.02 -13.89
CA GLU A 157 -16.89 30.70 -13.27
C GLU A 157 -16.86 29.30 -12.64
N ALA A 158 -17.53 29.12 -11.51
CA ALA A 158 -17.69 27.81 -10.89
C ALA A 158 -18.36 26.81 -11.84
N ASN A 159 -17.95 25.55 -11.73
CA ASN A 159 -18.49 24.42 -12.49
C ASN A 159 -18.31 24.51 -14.02
N LYS A 160 -17.43 25.39 -14.51
CA LYS A 160 -17.02 25.45 -15.93
C LYS A 160 -15.68 24.74 -16.15
N SER A 161 -15.51 24.19 -17.34
CA SER A 161 -14.26 23.55 -17.78
C SER A 161 -13.44 24.52 -18.62
N TYR A 162 -12.13 24.51 -18.41
CA TYR A 162 -11.15 25.36 -19.07
C TYR A 162 -10.08 24.50 -19.70
N THR A 163 -9.64 24.83 -20.91
CA THR A 163 -8.51 24.15 -21.52
C THR A 163 -7.23 24.75 -20.98
N MET A 164 -6.43 23.93 -20.32
CA MET A 164 -5.12 24.30 -19.81
C MET A 164 -4.04 23.63 -20.65
N THR A 165 -3.09 24.43 -21.12
CA THR A 165 -1.88 23.96 -21.80
C THR A 165 -0.67 24.33 -20.96
N LEU A 166 0.13 23.34 -20.60
CA LEU A 166 1.43 23.49 -19.96
C LEU A 166 2.53 23.19 -20.98
N SER A 167 3.34 24.19 -21.32
CA SER A 167 4.40 24.07 -22.32
C SER A 167 5.78 23.88 -21.68
N GLY A 168 6.75 23.46 -22.49
CA GLY A 168 8.16 23.41 -22.08
C GLY A 168 8.48 22.28 -21.10
N VAL A 169 7.60 21.31 -20.93
CA VAL A 169 7.80 20.18 -20.01
C VAL A 169 8.95 19.31 -20.47
N GLY A 170 9.81 18.94 -19.53
CA GLY A 170 10.94 18.04 -19.76
C GLY A 170 11.01 16.91 -18.75
N PHE A 171 11.62 15.80 -19.17
CA PHE A 171 11.91 14.65 -18.34
C PHE A 171 13.38 14.26 -18.52
N SER A 172 14.07 13.97 -17.42
CA SER A 172 15.39 13.35 -17.44
C SER A 172 15.29 11.91 -16.98
N PHE A 173 15.79 10.97 -17.78
CA PHE A 173 15.86 9.54 -17.43
C PHE A 173 17.31 9.07 -17.22
N GLY A 174 18.25 10.01 -17.25
CA GLY A 174 19.68 9.74 -17.09
C GLY A 174 20.35 9.08 -18.29
N LYS A 175 21.69 9.21 -18.33
CA LYS A 175 22.54 8.76 -19.45
C LYS A 175 22.41 7.28 -19.80
N ALA A 176 22.04 6.44 -18.83
CA ALA A 176 21.81 5.00 -19.05
C ALA A 176 20.64 4.72 -20.04
N ASN A 177 19.80 5.72 -20.27
CA ASN A 177 18.66 5.66 -21.17
C ASN A 177 18.83 6.54 -22.42
N ALA A 178 20.04 7.04 -22.68
CA ALA A 178 20.34 7.87 -23.86
C ALA A 178 19.93 7.19 -25.17
N GLY A 179 19.30 7.95 -26.07
CA GLY A 179 18.86 7.48 -27.39
C GLY A 179 17.68 6.49 -27.39
N LYS A 180 17.19 6.06 -26.22
CA LYS A 180 16.09 5.10 -26.15
C LYS A 180 14.75 5.76 -26.42
N THR A 181 13.77 4.94 -26.77
CA THR A 181 12.35 5.33 -26.86
C THR A 181 11.60 4.78 -25.66
N LEU A 182 10.80 5.63 -25.01
CA LEU A 182 9.95 5.26 -23.87
C LEU A 182 8.47 5.41 -24.22
N THR A 183 7.62 4.56 -23.67
CA THR A 183 6.17 4.67 -23.81
C THR A 183 5.59 5.40 -22.60
N PHE A 184 4.83 6.47 -22.84
CA PHE A 184 4.10 7.20 -21.81
C PHE A 184 2.70 6.60 -21.65
N LYS A 185 2.34 6.29 -20.41
CA LYS A 185 0.97 5.98 -20.01
C LYS A 185 0.37 7.21 -19.35
N LEU A 186 -0.64 7.78 -20.01
CA LEU A 186 -1.29 9.04 -19.65
C LEU A 186 -2.77 8.80 -19.32
N PRO A 187 -3.40 9.66 -18.52
CA PRO A 187 -4.86 9.73 -18.42
C PRO A 187 -5.50 9.99 -19.79
N THR A 188 -6.71 9.50 -20.00
CA THR A 188 -7.41 9.53 -21.31
C THR A 188 -7.78 10.94 -21.78
N ASP A 189 -7.88 11.90 -20.87
CA ASP A 189 -8.21 13.31 -21.12
C ASP A 189 -6.98 14.20 -21.32
N VAL A 190 -5.78 13.63 -21.27
CA VAL A 190 -4.51 14.35 -21.42
C VAL A 190 -3.95 14.16 -22.82
N GLN A 191 -3.71 15.27 -23.50
CA GLN A 191 -3.04 15.30 -24.80
C GLN A 191 -1.60 15.79 -24.62
N VAL A 192 -0.66 15.10 -25.27
CA VAL A 192 0.75 15.50 -25.29
C VAL A 192 1.20 15.74 -26.73
N SER A 193 2.02 16.76 -26.92
CA SER A 193 2.69 17.05 -28.20
C SER A 193 4.11 17.56 -27.94
N GLY A 194 4.97 17.44 -28.95
CA GLY A 194 6.35 17.90 -28.92
C GLY A 194 7.16 17.22 -30.02
N ASP A 195 8.30 17.80 -30.39
CA ASP A 195 9.08 17.32 -31.54
C ASP A 195 9.55 15.86 -31.37
N ASN A 196 9.85 15.47 -30.12
CA ASN A 196 10.30 14.13 -29.76
C ASN A 196 9.18 13.23 -29.23
N TYR A 197 7.90 13.62 -29.42
CA TYR A 197 6.74 12.83 -28.98
C TYR A 197 5.91 12.36 -30.18
N LYS A 198 5.72 11.04 -30.30
CA LYS A 198 4.91 10.44 -31.37
C LYS A 198 4.24 9.17 -30.88
N ASP A 199 2.93 9.03 -31.15
CA ASP A 199 2.14 7.83 -30.90
C ASP A 199 2.29 7.27 -29.45
N GLY A 200 2.23 8.16 -28.45
CA GLY A 200 2.37 7.77 -27.03
C GLY A 200 3.81 7.51 -26.59
N LYS A 201 4.79 7.77 -27.44
CA LYS A 201 6.21 7.51 -27.17
C LYS A 201 7.04 8.77 -27.19
N VAL A 202 8.08 8.80 -26.36
CA VAL A 202 9.12 9.84 -26.38
C VAL A 202 10.47 9.26 -26.78
N THR A 203 11.19 9.96 -27.64
CA THR A 203 12.58 9.64 -27.98
C THR A 203 13.51 10.51 -27.13
N LEU A 204 14.48 9.87 -26.46
CA LEU A 204 15.44 10.53 -25.58
C LEU A 204 16.69 11.00 -26.33
N ASP A 205 17.24 12.12 -25.91
CA ASP A 205 18.50 12.65 -26.43
C ASP A 205 19.72 11.83 -25.99
N GLN A 206 20.92 12.30 -26.37
CA GLN A 206 22.21 11.67 -26.03
C GLN A 206 22.54 11.67 -24.52
N TYR A 207 21.76 12.38 -23.71
CA TYR A 207 21.89 12.44 -22.25
C TYR A 207 20.74 11.72 -21.53
N GLY A 208 19.78 11.17 -22.27
CA GLY A 208 18.60 10.51 -21.72
C GLY A 208 17.48 11.48 -21.34
N ASN A 209 17.43 12.67 -21.93
CA ASN A 209 16.41 13.68 -21.66
C ASN A 209 15.42 13.80 -22.83
N VAL A 210 14.22 14.29 -22.51
CA VAL A 210 13.25 14.83 -23.48
C VAL A 210 12.78 16.18 -22.96
N THR A 211 12.64 17.17 -23.83
CA THR A 211 12.21 18.53 -23.45
C THR A 211 11.22 19.11 -24.46
N GLY A 212 10.60 20.24 -24.13
CA GLY A 212 9.72 20.96 -25.05
C GLY A 212 8.34 20.33 -25.22
N LEU A 213 7.96 19.40 -24.33
CA LEU A 213 6.64 18.77 -24.37
C LEU A 213 5.55 19.77 -23.95
N LYS A 214 4.38 19.62 -24.56
CA LYS A 214 3.18 20.39 -24.28
C LYS A 214 2.07 19.46 -23.83
N PHE A 215 1.61 19.64 -22.60
CA PHE A 215 0.49 18.91 -22.01
C PHE A 215 -0.76 19.76 -22.11
N THR A 216 -1.81 19.26 -22.74
CA THR A 216 -3.11 19.92 -22.84
C THR A 216 -4.17 19.05 -22.20
N LEU A 217 -4.94 19.62 -21.28
CA LEU A 217 -6.00 18.95 -20.55
C LEU A 217 -7.10 19.93 -20.16
N ASN A 218 -8.26 19.39 -19.78
CA ASN A 218 -9.36 20.20 -19.26
C ASN A 218 -9.29 20.27 -17.73
N VAL A 219 -9.34 21.48 -17.19
CA VAL A 219 -9.43 21.72 -15.75
C VAL A 219 -10.79 22.31 -15.42
N LYS A 220 -11.48 21.72 -14.42
CA LYS A 220 -12.74 22.24 -13.92
C LYS A 220 -12.49 23.29 -12.85
N ALA A 221 -13.15 24.44 -12.95
CA ALA A 221 -13.13 25.47 -11.93
C ALA A 221 -14.09 25.10 -10.78
N TYR A 222 -13.52 24.82 -9.60
CA TYR A 222 -14.28 24.48 -8.40
C TYR A 222 -14.77 25.73 -7.66
N ASN A 223 -16.00 25.69 -7.19
CA ASN A 223 -16.63 26.70 -6.36
C ASN A 223 -15.81 26.95 -5.08
N SER A 224 -15.19 28.12 -5.00
CA SER A 224 -14.38 28.54 -3.85
C SER A 224 -15.21 28.93 -2.63
N GLU A 225 -16.50 29.22 -2.79
CA GLU A 225 -17.41 29.60 -1.69
C GLU A 225 -17.88 28.38 -0.89
N ASN A 226 -18.01 27.23 -1.56
CA ASN A 226 -18.47 26.02 -0.90
C ASN A 226 -17.29 25.31 -0.20
N THR A 227 -17.26 25.39 1.12
CA THR A 227 -16.26 24.70 1.95
C THR A 227 -16.78 23.42 2.60
N ASN A 228 -18.00 22.97 2.28
CA ASN A 228 -18.60 21.80 2.92
C ASN A 228 -17.87 20.51 2.56
N ALA A 229 -17.73 19.60 3.51
CA ALA A 229 -17.08 18.30 3.28
C ALA A 229 -18.00 17.34 2.51
N VAL A 230 -17.39 16.38 1.80
CA VAL A 230 -18.08 15.19 1.30
C VAL A 230 -18.08 14.14 2.41
N SER A 231 -19.17 13.41 2.57
CA SER A 231 -19.25 12.30 3.53
C SER A 231 -20.04 11.14 2.94
N PHE A 232 -19.68 9.92 3.30
CA PHE A 232 -20.44 8.74 2.94
C PHE A 232 -21.53 8.47 3.97
N TYR A 233 -22.66 7.94 3.51
CA TYR A 233 -23.80 7.55 4.33
C TYR A 233 -24.21 6.14 3.96
N ASP A 234 -24.57 5.33 4.95
CA ASP A 234 -25.25 4.06 4.69
C ASP A 234 -26.69 4.37 4.26
N ALA A 235 -27.05 3.95 3.05
CA ALA A 235 -28.31 4.27 2.40
C ALA A 235 -29.54 3.70 3.14
N LYS A 236 -29.34 2.68 3.98
CA LYS A 236 -30.42 2.05 4.75
C LYS A 236 -30.62 2.73 6.10
N SER A 237 -29.53 3.03 6.82
CA SER A 237 -29.63 3.67 8.15
C SER A 237 -29.72 5.19 8.08
N GLY A 238 -29.27 5.81 6.98
CA GLY A 238 -29.12 7.25 6.85
C GLY A 238 -27.99 7.85 7.70
N LEU A 239 -27.19 7.01 8.37
CA LEU A 239 -26.08 7.46 9.21
C LEU A 239 -24.81 7.67 8.39
N VAL A 240 -24.01 8.65 8.81
CA VAL A 240 -22.66 8.86 8.29
C VAL A 240 -21.83 7.60 8.52
N ALA A 241 -21.19 7.09 7.47
CA ALA A 241 -20.27 5.98 7.52
C ALA A 241 -18.83 6.50 7.45
N SER A 242 -18.07 6.32 8.54
CA SER A 242 -16.62 6.55 8.59
C SER A 242 -15.82 5.27 8.33
N GLN A 243 -16.46 4.11 8.48
CA GLN A 243 -16.00 2.77 8.12
C GLN A 243 -17.21 1.98 7.62
N GLY A 244 -17.03 1.21 6.55
CA GLY A 244 -18.08 0.37 5.99
C GLY A 244 -17.90 -1.10 6.38
N SER A 245 -19.01 -1.81 6.51
CA SER A 245 -19.06 -3.26 6.51
C SER A 245 -19.98 -3.77 5.40
N TYR A 246 -19.59 -4.86 4.76
CA TYR A 246 -20.40 -5.55 3.77
C TYR A 246 -20.21 -7.05 3.90
N MET A 247 -21.29 -7.81 3.88
CA MET A 247 -21.24 -9.27 3.95
C MET A 247 -21.90 -9.82 2.70
N THR A 248 -21.22 -10.72 2.02
CA THR A 248 -21.72 -11.40 0.82
C THR A 248 -21.24 -12.85 0.80
N LEU A 249 -21.88 -13.69 0.00
CA LEU A 249 -21.47 -15.08 -0.23
C LEU A 249 -20.82 -15.18 -1.60
N ALA A 250 -19.67 -15.86 -1.67
CA ALA A 250 -19.02 -16.17 -2.92
C ALA A 250 -19.82 -17.21 -3.71
N GLN A 251 -19.90 -17.06 -5.03
CA GLN A 251 -20.50 -18.05 -5.92
C GLN A 251 -19.40 -18.95 -6.44
N ASN A 252 -19.48 -20.26 -6.14
CA ASN A 252 -18.42 -21.23 -6.47
C ASN A 252 -17.02 -20.87 -5.94
N GLY A 253 -16.94 -20.08 -4.87
CA GLY A 253 -15.68 -19.59 -4.29
C GLY A 253 -15.23 -18.22 -4.82
N ASP A 254 -15.91 -17.69 -5.84
CA ASP A 254 -15.53 -16.44 -6.49
C ASP A 254 -16.50 -15.28 -6.20
N LEU A 255 -15.99 -14.06 -6.31
CA LEU A 255 -16.76 -12.83 -6.40
C LEU A 255 -16.37 -12.06 -7.67
N ASN A 256 -17.32 -11.30 -8.21
CA ASN A 256 -17.09 -10.41 -9.35
C ASN A 256 -16.85 -8.97 -8.89
N VAL A 257 -15.79 -8.33 -9.38
CA VAL A 257 -15.42 -6.94 -9.00
C VAL A 257 -16.54 -5.94 -9.33
N ASN A 258 -17.14 -6.02 -10.51
CA ASN A 258 -18.18 -5.06 -10.92
C ASN A 258 -19.45 -5.23 -10.10
N THR A 259 -19.89 -6.47 -9.88
CA THR A 259 -21.05 -6.77 -9.04
C THR A 259 -20.84 -6.26 -7.62
N LEU A 260 -19.70 -6.59 -7.01
CA LEU A 260 -19.35 -6.12 -5.68
C LEU A 260 -19.34 -4.59 -5.60
N LEU A 261 -18.65 -3.91 -6.53
CA LEU A 261 -18.57 -2.46 -6.53
C LEU A 261 -19.95 -1.81 -6.68
N ASN A 262 -20.83 -2.37 -7.51
CA ASN A 262 -22.20 -1.87 -7.67
C ASN A 262 -23.02 -2.04 -6.38
N GLU A 263 -22.89 -3.16 -5.69
CA GLU A 263 -23.55 -3.40 -4.39
C GLU A 263 -23.04 -2.42 -3.32
N LEU A 264 -21.71 -2.20 -3.26
CA LEU A 264 -21.10 -1.25 -2.35
C LEU A 264 -21.56 0.19 -2.63
N LYS A 265 -21.60 0.61 -3.91
CA LYS A 265 -22.15 1.90 -4.34
C LYS A 265 -23.65 2.02 -4.08
N SER A 266 -24.38 0.91 -4.04
CA SER A 266 -25.81 0.89 -3.68
C SER A 266 -25.98 1.14 -2.18
N LYS A 267 -25.21 0.43 -1.36
CA LYS A 267 -25.25 0.52 0.10
C LYS A 267 -24.71 1.84 0.64
N TYR A 268 -23.67 2.41 0.04
CA TYR A 268 -23.03 3.63 0.50
C TYR A 268 -23.14 4.74 -0.53
N LYS A 269 -23.73 5.87 -0.11
CA LYS A 269 -23.88 7.07 -0.94
C LYS A 269 -23.00 8.18 -0.41
N ALA A 270 -22.25 8.83 -1.30
CA ALA A 270 -21.54 10.06 -0.96
C ALA A 270 -22.49 11.25 -1.11
N MET A 271 -22.48 12.15 -0.12
CA MET A 271 -23.33 13.35 -0.08
C MET A 271 -22.49 14.56 0.35
N GLN A 272 -22.93 15.74 -0.06
CA GLN A 272 -22.39 17.01 0.40
C GLN A 272 -23.54 18.01 0.58
N PHE A 273 -23.46 18.85 1.61
CA PHE A 273 -24.40 19.96 1.76
C PHE A 273 -24.05 21.07 0.76
N GLN A 274 -24.99 21.44 -0.09
CA GLN A 274 -24.82 22.45 -1.14
C GLN A 274 -26.14 23.21 -1.30
N ASN A 275 -26.09 24.54 -1.44
CA ASN A 275 -27.27 25.35 -1.76
C ASN A 275 -28.47 25.10 -0.82
N GLY A 276 -28.21 24.94 0.49
CA GLY A 276 -29.25 24.74 1.50
C GLY A 276 -29.82 23.32 1.61
N LYS A 277 -29.28 22.33 0.89
CA LYS A 277 -29.76 20.93 0.90
C LYS A 277 -28.62 19.93 0.72
N PHE A 278 -28.89 18.65 0.97
CA PHE A 278 -27.92 17.59 0.68
C PHE A 278 -28.01 17.15 -0.78
N GLU A 279 -26.89 17.26 -1.48
CA GLU A 279 -26.73 16.81 -2.86
C GLU A 279 -25.87 15.54 -2.91
N ARG A 280 -26.16 14.67 -3.89
CA ARG A 280 -25.36 13.46 -4.12
C ARG A 280 -24.03 13.84 -4.76
N VAL A 281 -22.98 13.18 -4.28
CA VAL A 281 -21.64 13.25 -4.85
C VAL A 281 -21.33 11.93 -5.55
N THR A 282 -20.74 12.01 -6.74
CA THR A 282 -20.36 10.83 -7.52
C THR A 282 -19.24 10.05 -6.80
N VAL A 283 -19.47 8.75 -6.62
CA VAL A 283 -18.44 7.80 -6.17
C VAL A 283 -17.53 7.50 -7.37
N THR A 284 -16.27 7.93 -7.27
CA THR A 284 -15.26 7.88 -8.33
C THR A 284 -14.51 6.55 -8.39
N THR A 285 -14.59 5.68 -7.38
CA THR A 285 -13.98 4.34 -7.44
C THR A 285 -14.48 3.57 -8.65
N THR A 286 -13.54 3.08 -9.45
CA THR A 286 -13.75 2.26 -10.66
C THR A 286 -13.45 0.80 -10.38
N ALA A 287 -13.80 -0.09 -11.31
CA ALA A 287 -13.44 -1.51 -11.20
C ALA A 287 -11.92 -1.71 -11.19
N ASP A 288 -11.17 -0.92 -11.96
CA ASP A 288 -9.71 -0.99 -12.02
C ASP A 288 -9.06 -0.56 -10.71
N ASP A 289 -9.64 0.42 -10.01
CA ASP A 289 -9.18 0.79 -8.65
C ASP A 289 -9.34 -0.38 -7.67
N VAL A 290 -10.47 -1.08 -7.73
CA VAL A 290 -10.73 -2.27 -6.89
C VAL A 290 -9.78 -3.40 -7.25
N LYS A 291 -9.55 -3.66 -8.55
CA LYS A 291 -8.57 -4.66 -9.00
C LYS A 291 -7.17 -4.34 -8.47
N ALA A 292 -6.73 -3.09 -8.58
CA ALA A 292 -5.44 -2.66 -8.08
C ALA A 292 -5.32 -2.84 -6.56
N GLU A 293 -6.39 -2.56 -5.80
CA GLU A 293 -6.42 -2.79 -4.34
C GLU A 293 -6.35 -4.28 -3.99
N LEU A 294 -7.08 -5.12 -4.71
CA LEU A 294 -7.05 -6.59 -4.56
C LEU A 294 -5.66 -7.17 -4.90
N GLU A 295 -5.08 -6.76 -6.03
CA GLU A 295 -3.75 -7.21 -6.46
C GLU A 295 -2.67 -6.78 -5.47
N LYS A 296 -2.76 -5.55 -4.93
CA LYS A 296 -1.88 -5.06 -3.86
C LYS A 296 -2.03 -5.88 -2.58
N ALA A 297 -3.21 -6.44 -2.31
CA ALA A 297 -3.46 -7.37 -1.21
C ALA A 297 -3.03 -8.82 -1.53
N GLY A 298 -2.49 -9.09 -2.72
CA GLY A 298 -2.07 -10.42 -3.16
C GLY A 298 -3.22 -11.29 -3.68
N ILE A 299 -4.41 -10.72 -3.88
CA ILE A 299 -5.58 -11.40 -4.42
C ILE A 299 -5.55 -11.22 -5.94
N LYS A 300 -5.49 -12.33 -6.67
CA LYS A 300 -5.44 -12.29 -8.14
C LYS A 300 -6.83 -12.14 -8.72
N VAL A 301 -7.01 -11.19 -9.62
CA VAL A 301 -8.24 -11.04 -10.40
C VAL A 301 -8.04 -11.66 -11.78
N ASN A 302 -9.00 -12.46 -12.23
CA ASN A 302 -8.99 -13.02 -13.56
C ASN A 302 -9.27 -11.90 -14.58
N ALA A 303 -8.35 -11.71 -15.53
CA ALA A 303 -8.49 -10.73 -16.59
C ALA A 303 -9.71 -11.00 -17.50
N ALA A 304 -10.14 -12.26 -17.61
CA ALA A 304 -11.38 -12.63 -18.30
C ALA A 304 -12.51 -12.75 -17.27
N GLY A 305 -13.37 -11.73 -17.19
CA GLY A 305 -14.59 -11.77 -16.39
C GLY A 305 -14.58 -10.91 -15.12
N ASP A 306 -13.43 -10.39 -14.70
CA ASP A 306 -13.29 -9.60 -13.45
C ASP A 306 -13.65 -10.36 -12.17
N ASP A 307 -13.57 -11.69 -12.21
CA ASP A 307 -13.80 -12.58 -11.08
C ASP A 307 -12.51 -12.82 -10.28
N PHE A 308 -12.64 -13.07 -8.98
CA PHE A 308 -11.52 -13.43 -8.11
C PHE A 308 -11.96 -14.45 -7.04
N GLU A 309 -11.04 -15.34 -6.67
CA GLU A 309 -11.23 -16.28 -5.55
C GLU A 309 -11.30 -15.47 -4.26
N ALA A 310 -12.48 -15.41 -3.66
CA ALA A 310 -12.76 -14.49 -2.57
C ALA A 310 -12.14 -15.01 -1.26
N PRO A 311 -11.29 -14.22 -0.58
CA PRO A 311 -10.87 -14.56 0.78
C PRO A 311 -12.02 -14.41 1.76
N ASP A 312 -11.88 -15.01 2.94
CA ASP A 312 -12.81 -14.86 4.08
C ASP A 312 -13.03 -13.39 4.49
N THR A 313 -12.03 -12.53 4.30
CA THR A 313 -12.15 -11.09 4.45
C THR A 313 -11.17 -10.31 3.57
N PHE A 314 -11.62 -9.15 3.09
CA PHE A 314 -10.77 -8.16 2.41
C PHE A 314 -11.36 -6.75 2.58
N THR A 315 -10.68 -5.72 2.08
CA THR A 315 -11.13 -4.33 2.13
C THR A 315 -11.22 -3.77 0.72
N VAL A 316 -12.27 -2.97 0.48
CA VAL A 316 -12.44 -2.18 -0.75
C VAL A 316 -12.67 -0.73 -0.33
N THR A 317 -11.97 0.21 -0.97
CA THR A 317 -12.10 1.63 -0.66
C THR A 317 -12.98 2.36 -1.68
N LEU A 318 -14.10 2.91 -1.20
CA LEU A 318 -14.95 3.80 -1.99
C LEU A 318 -14.44 5.24 -1.88
N ASN A 319 -14.17 5.87 -3.01
CA ASN A 319 -13.72 7.25 -3.13
C ASN A 319 -14.83 8.08 -3.80
N ALA A 320 -14.98 9.32 -3.38
CA ALA A 320 -15.90 10.27 -3.97
C ALA A 320 -15.23 11.64 -4.09
N LYS A 321 -15.62 12.40 -5.11
CA LYS A 321 -15.12 13.75 -5.36
C LYS A 321 -16.27 14.68 -5.70
N SER A 322 -16.39 15.78 -4.96
CA SER A 322 -17.39 16.80 -5.25
C SER A 322 -17.07 17.48 -6.57
N ASP A 323 -18.08 17.51 -7.43
CA ASP A 323 -18.05 18.28 -8.66
C ASP A 323 -18.10 19.79 -8.42
N ASP A 324 -18.62 20.23 -7.28
CA ASP A 324 -18.77 21.65 -6.95
C ASP A 324 -17.47 22.24 -6.40
N ASN A 325 -16.95 21.70 -5.30
CA ASN A 325 -15.78 22.27 -4.61
C ASN A 325 -14.51 21.41 -4.68
N GLY A 326 -14.53 20.31 -5.43
CA GLY A 326 -13.36 19.45 -5.62
C GLY A 326 -12.95 18.62 -4.39
N LYS A 327 -13.62 18.78 -3.24
CA LYS A 327 -13.31 18.02 -2.03
C LYS A 327 -13.59 16.54 -2.23
N THR A 328 -12.74 15.71 -1.66
CA THR A 328 -12.83 14.25 -1.74
C THR A 328 -13.23 13.64 -0.40
N ALA A 329 -13.73 12.40 -0.45
CA ALA A 329 -13.93 11.54 0.70
C ALA A 329 -13.58 10.10 0.32
N SER A 330 -13.13 9.32 1.31
CA SER A 330 -12.84 7.91 1.17
C SER A 330 -13.53 7.12 2.28
N LEU A 331 -14.10 5.97 1.94
CA LEU A 331 -14.72 5.03 2.85
C LEU A 331 -14.11 3.64 2.63
N PRO A 332 -13.24 3.16 3.54
CA PRO A 332 -12.84 1.76 3.53
C PRO A 332 -14.03 0.90 3.95
N VAL A 333 -14.30 -0.15 3.17
CA VAL A 333 -15.37 -1.11 3.43
C VAL A 333 -14.76 -2.49 3.64
N VAL A 334 -14.92 -3.03 4.84
CA VAL A 334 -14.55 -4.41 5.15
C VAL A 334 -15.59 -5.34 4.55
N VAL A 335 -15.17 -6.17 3.61
CA VAL A 335 -15.99 -7.22 3.00
C VAL A 335 -15.70 -8.53 3.72
N THR A 336 -16.74 -9.15 4.26
CA THR A 336 -16.68 -10.48 4.88
C THR A 336 -17.38 -11.49 3.99
N VAL A 337 -16.70 -12.60 3.72
CA VAL A 337 -17.19 -13.67 2.86
C VAL A 337 -17.18 -14.97 3.66
N PRO A 338 -18.30 -15.34 4.33
CA PRO A 338 -18.34 -16.50 5.22
C PRO A 338 -17.92 -17.83 4.58
N ASN A 339 -18.14 -18.00 3.27
CA ASN A 339 -17.73 -19.17 2.50
C ASN A 339 -16.48 -18.92 1.64
N GLY A 340 -15.75 -17.83 1.91
CA GLY A 340 -14.51 -17.49 1.21
C GLY A 340 -13.34 -18.35 1.66
N LYS A 341 -12.26 -18.29 0.89
CA LYS A 341 -10.99 -18.96 1.19
C LYS A 341 -10.40 -18.39 2.48
N SER A 342 -10.21 -19.24 3.48
CA SER A 342 -9.55 -18.82 4.74
C SER A 342 -8.18 -18.22 4.47
N THR A 343 -7.97 -16.97 4.89
CA THR A 343 -6.66 -16.29 4.81
C THR A 343 -5.75 -16.62 5.98
N VAL A 344 -6.29 -17.32 6.99
CA VAL A 344 -5.53 -17.79 8.15
C VAL A 344 -4.77 -19.05 7.80
N VAL A 345 -3.46 -19.04 8.06
CA VAL A 345 -2.61 -20.24 7.96
C VAL A 345 -3.00 -21.22 9.07
N PRO A 346 -3.35 -22.48 8.73
CA PRO A 346 -3.61 -23.52 9.72
C PRO A 346 -2.44 -23.64 10.70
N SER A 347 -2.73 -23.51 11.98
CA SER A 347 -1.70 -23.45 13.02
C SER A 347 -2.11 -24.15 14.30
N ALA A 348 -1.10 -24.52 15.09
CA ALA A 348 -1.27 -25.17 16.38
C ALA A 348 -0.29 -24.57 17.40
N ALA A 349 -0.76 -24.41 18.64
CA ALA A 349 0.08 -24.06 19.76
C ALA A 349 0.95 -25.26 20.15
N LYS A 350 2.28 -25.09 20.17
CA LYS A 350 3.26 -26.09 20.59
C LYS A 350 4.14 -25.57 21.72
N THR A 351 4.53 -26.48 22.62
CA THR A 351 5.43 -26.13 23.74
C THR A 351 6.88 -26.35 23.34
N ILE A 352 7.73 -25.36 23.59
CA ILE A 352 9.17 -25.46 23.38
C ILE A 352 9.77 -26.36 24.45
N MET A 353 10.46 -27.44 24.07
CA MET A 353 11.08 -28.40 24.99
C MET A 353 12.60 -28.19 25.17
N HIS A 354 13.21 -27.44 24.25
CA HIS A 354 14.59 -26.98 24.32
C HIS A 354 14.66 -25.54 23.79
N ASN A 355 15.50 -24.68 24.38
CA ASN A 355 15.67 -23.31 23.89
C ASN A 355 15.84 -23.30 22.36
N ALA A 356 14.97 -22.57 21.67
CA ALA A 356 14.83 -22.61 20.24
C ALA A 356 15.19 -21.25 19.65
N TYR A 357 16.14 -21.24 18.71
CA TYR A 357 16.43 -20.06 17.92
C TYR A 357 15.52 -20.01 16.70
N PHE A 358 15.34 -18.81 16.15
CA PHE A 358 14.67 -18.61 14.88
C PHE A 358 15.64 -18.74 13.72
N TYR A 359 15.15 -19.33 12.62
CA TYR A 359 15.87 -19.51 11.37
C TYR A 359 15.06 -18.90 10.22
N ASP A 360 15.73 -18.56 9.13
CA ASP A 360 15.09 -18.19 7.87
C ASP A 360 14.85 -19.43 7.00
N LYS A 361 14.27 -19.20 5.81
CA LYS A 361 13.98 -20.25 4.81
C LYS A 361 15.21 -21.01 4.29
N ASN A 362 16.42 -20.56 4.58
CA ASN A 362 17.68 -21.19 4.19
C ASN A 362 18.37 -21.88 5.39
N ALA A 363 17.68 -22.01 6.53
CA ALA A 363 18.21 -22.49 7.80
C ALA A 363 19.36 -21.63 8.35
N LYS A 364 19.43 -20.35 8.00
CA LYS A 364 20.33 -19.39 8.63
C LYS A 364 19.65 -18.77 9.84
N ARG A 365 20.38 -18.65 10.95
CA ARG A 365 19.84 -18.08 12.19
C ARG A 365 19.47 -16.61 12.00
N VAL A 366 18.26 -16.25 12.43
CA VAL A 366 17.71 -14.90 12.37
C VAL A 366 17.84 -14.25 13.74
N GLY A 367 18.60 -13.16 13.82
CA GLY A 367 18.79 -12.40 15.05
C GLY A 367 19.47 -13.18 16.18
N THR A 368 19.35 -12.64 17.40
CA THR A 368 19.88 -13.28 18.62
C THR A 368 18.80 -13.84 19.54
N ASP A 369 17.54 -13.45 19.31
CA ASP A 369 16.39 -13.87 20.09
C ASP A 369 16.16 -15.38 20.03
N LYS A 370 15.53 -15.88 21.08
CA LYS A 370 15.19 -17.29 21.24
C LYS A 370 13.91 -17.43 22.04
N LEU A 371 13.15 -18.46 21.73
CA LEU A 371 12.11 -18.93 22.62
C LEU A 371 12.74 -19.81 23.68
N THR A 372 12.51 -19.45 24.94
CA THR A 372 12.96 -20.25 26.06
C THR A 372 12.08 -21.48 26.21
N ARG A 373 12.72 -22.55 26.71
CA ARG A 373 12.04 -23.79 27.06
C ARG A 373 10.83 -23.55 27.98
N TYR A 374 9.80 -24.35 27.74
CA TYR A 374 8.48 -24.39 28.38
C TYR A 374 7.52 -23.27 28.03
N ASN A 375 7.92 -22.34 27.17
CA ASN A 375 6.99 -21.40 26.57
C ASN A 375 6.25 -22.04 25.39
N THR A 376 5.06 -21.51 25.11
CA THR A 376 4.24 -21.91 23.97
C THR A 376 4.53 -21.00 22.78
N VAL A 377 4.48 -21.56 21.58
CA VAL A 377 4.56 -20.85 20.31
C VAL A 377 3.47 -21.38 19.38
N THR A 378 2.87 -20.49 18.59
CA THR A 378 1.94 -20.89 17.52
C THR A 378 2.74 -21.14 16.25
N VAL A 379 2.58 -22.32 15.67
CA VAL A 379 3.32 -22.75 14.48
C VAL A 379 2.40 -23.37 13.44
N ALA A 380 2.85 -23.44 12.20
CA ALA A 380 2.18 -24.18 11.13
C ALA A 380 1.94 -25.64 11.56
N THR A 381 0.82 -26.22 11.13
CA THR A 381 0.45 -27.60 11.49
C THR A 381 1.42 -28.64 10.93
N SER A 382 2.04 -28.35 9.77
CA SER A 382 2.99 -29.24 9.09
C SER A 382 4.38 -28.63 9.06
N PRO A 383 5.45 -29.41 9.32
CA PRO A 383 6.82 -28.92 9.22
C PRO A 383 7.31 -28.86 7.77
N THR A 384 8.23 -27.94 7.50
CA THR A 384 8.97 -27.79 6.24
C THR A 384 10.37 -28.41 6.39
N ILE A 385 10.82 -29.12 5.35
CA ILE A 385 12.20 -29.63 5.31
C ILE A 385 13.11 -28.56 4.70
N ILE A 386 14.08 -28.09 5.49
CA ILE A 386 15.08 -27.11 5.08
C ILE A 386 16.45 -27.73 5.31
N ASN A 387 17.25 -27.88 4.24
CA ASN A 387 18.57 -28.50 4.28
C ASN A 387 18.58 -29.87 5.02
N GLY A 388 17.57 -30.70 4.76
CA GLY A 388 17.44 -32.04 5.35
C GLY A 388 16.92 -32.09 6.79
N ASN A 389 16.67 -30.96 7.44
CA ASN A 389 16.10 -30.90 8.79
C ASN A 389 14.67 -30.36 8.77
N ALA A 390 13.82 -30.85 9.67
CA ALA A 390 12.45 -30.39 9.77
C ALA A 390 12.35 -29.13 10.65
N TYR A 391 11.56 -28.16 10.19
CA TYR A 391 11.26 -26.93 10.91
C TYR A 391 9.76 -26.63 10.88
N TYR A 392 9.24 -26.09 11.97
CA TYR A 392 7.95 -25.44 11.97
C TYR A 392 8.09 -23.97 11.63
N GLU A 393 7.27 -23.45 10.73
CA GLU A 393 7.13 -22.01 10.54
C GLU A 393 6.30 -21.40 11.67
N VAL A 394 6.73 -20.26 12.19
CA VAL A 394 6.05 -19.52 13.24
C VAL A 394 4.91 -18.71 12.63
N ILE A 395 3.73 -18.83 13.24
CA ILE A 395 2.50 -18.16 12.80
C ILE A 395 2.11 -17.12 13.85
N GLU A 396 1.94 -15.87 13.42
CA GLU A 396 1.49 -14.76 14.25
C GLU A 396 0.30 -14.09 13.57
N ASN A 397 -0.78 -13.85 14.31
CA ASN A 397 -2.02 -13.24 13.79
C ASN A 397 -2.54 -13.95 12.53
N GLY A 398 -2.44 -15.28 12.49
CA GLY A 398 -2.87 -16.10 11.37
C GLY A 398 -1.98 -16.04 10.14
N LYS A 399 -0.83 -15.35 10.19
CA LYS A 399 0.09 -15.18 9.07
C LYS A 399 1.43 -15.85 9.34
N ALA A 400 1.99 -16.42 8.28
CA ALA A 400 3.34 -16.95 8.28
C ALA A 400 4.36 -15.81 8.46
N THR A 401 5.26 -15.96 9.43
CA THR A 401 6.23 -14.90 9.76
C THR A 401 7.52 -14.99 8.94
N GLY A 402 7.74 -16.07 8.18
CA GLY A 402 9.03 -16.38 7.55
C GLY A 402 10.12 -16.81 8.55
N LYS A 403 9.78 -16.96 9.84
CA LYS A 403 10.69 -17.47 10.88
C LYS A 403 10.38 -18.93 11.16
N TYR A 404 11.44 -19.73 11.31
CA TYR A 404 11.37 -21.17 11.44
C TYR A 404 12.00 -21.64 12.76
N ILE A 405 11.42 -22.67 13.37
CA ILE A 405 11.92 -23.33 14.59
C ILE A 405 12.14 -24.80 14.29
N ASN A 406 13.34 -25.31 14.59
CA ASN A 406 13.65 -26.72 14.38
C ASN A 406 12.72 -27.62 15.23
N THR A 407 12.11 -28.63 14.59
CA THR A 407 11.16 -29.53 15.25
C THR A 407 11.77 -30.33 16.40
N ASP A 408 13.08 -30.58 16.41
CA ASP A 408 13.78 -31.26 17.50
C ASP A 408 13.67 -30.51 18.84
N ASN A 409 13.50 -29.19 18.79
CA ASN A 409 13.30 -28.38 19.99
C ASN A 409 11.87 -28.42 20.52
N ILE A 410 10.93 -28.99 19.75
CA ILE A 410 9.49 -29.03 20.06
C ILE A 410 9.02 -30.47 20.21
N ASP A 411 8.98 -31.22 19.10
CA ASP A 411 8.52 -32.61 19.05
C ASP A 411 9.60 -33.59 19.51
N GLY A 412 10.87 -33.21 19.35
CA GLY A 412 12.02 -34.02 19.74
C GLY A 412 12.40 -35.09 18.72
N THR A 413 13.60 -35.64 18.88
CA THR A 413 14.14 -36.73 18.07
C THR A 413 13.99 -38.05 18.80
N LYS A 414 13.36 -39.03 18.17
CA LYS A 414 13.34 -40.43 18.64
C LYS A 414 14.72 -41.06 18.49
N ARG A 415 15.26 -41.61 19.58
CA ARG A 415 16.58 -42.27 19.59
C ARG A 415 16.52 -43.59 20.35
N THR A 416 17.10 -44.64 19.78
CA THR A 416 17.14 -45.97 20.40
C THR A 416 18.36 -46.14 21.28
N LEU A 417 18.18 -46.65 22.49
CA LEU A 417 19.29 -46.91 23.41
C LEU A 417 20.13 -48.12 22.98
N LYS A 418 21.46 -47.96 22.93
CA LYS A 418 22.43 -49.05 22.73
C LYS A 418 22.84 -49.75 24.02
N HIS A 419 22.65 -49.09 25.16
CA HIS A 419 22.96 -49.62 26.49
C HIS A 419 21.83 -49.31 27.49
N ASN A 420 21.76 -50.08 28.58
CA ASN A 420 20.88 -49.73 29.70
C ASN A 420 21.28 -48.36 30.26
N ALA A 421 20.30 -47.49 30.51
CA ALA A 421 20.53 -46.10 30.87
C ALA A 421 19.77 -45.69 32.14
N TYR A 422 20.44 -44.95 33.01
CA TYR A 422 19.80 -44.23 34.11
C TYR A 422 19.32 -42.86 33.67
N VAL A 423 18.25 -42.35 34.29
CA VAL A 423 17.76 -40.98 34.10
C VAL A 423 18.37 -40.06 35.15
N TYR A 424 18.92 -38.93 34.72
CA TYR A 424 19.67 -37.98 35.55
C TYR A 424 18.91 -36.66 35.73
N LYS A 425 19.07 -36.03 36.90
CA LYS A 425 18.64 -34.65 37.19
C LYS A 425 19.78 -33.65 37.06
N THR A 426 20.99 -34.10 37.40
CA THR A 426 22.27 -33.35 37.31
C THR A 426 23.41 -34.35 37.08
N SER A 427 24.66 -33.87 36.96
CA SER A 427 25.85 -34.75 36.86
C SER A 427 26.07 -35.67 38.07
N LYS A 428 25.50 -35.34 39.24
CA LYS A 428 25.73 -36.08 40.49
C LYS A 428 24.51 -36.82 41.02
N LYS A 429 23.31 -36.57 40.46
CA LYS A 429 22.04 -37.07 40.99
C LYS A 429 21.16 -37.66 39.91
N ARG A 430 20.70 -38.89 40.12
CA ARG A 430 19.64 -39.53 39.31
C ARG A 430 18.30 -38.83 39.53
N ALA A 431 17.49 -38.73 38.48
CA ALA A 431 16.15 -38.12 38.58
C ALA A 431 15.19 -39.02 39.34
N ASN A 432 15.30 -40.34 39.13
CA ASN A 432 14.48 -41.38 39.75
C ASN A 432 15.27 -42.71 39.78
N LYS A 433 14.64 -43.79 40.24
CA LYS A 433 15.22 -45.14 40.27
C LYS A 433 15.02 -45.93 38.96
N VAL A 434 14.42 -45.31 37.92
CA VAL A 434 14.08 -45.98 36.66
C VAL A 434 15.35 -46.27 35.86
N VAL A 435 15.42 -47.48 35.29
CA VAL A 435 16.43 -47.90 34.32
C VAL A 435 15.74 -48.12 32.98
N LEU A 436 16.09 -47.30 32.00
CA LEU A 436 15.67 -47.50 30.62
C LEU A 436 16.52 -48.64 30.03
N LYS A 437 15.88 -49.61 29.39
CA LYS A 437 16.57 -50.81 28.88
C LYS A 437 17.14 -50.55 27.49
N LYS A 438 18.19 -51.29 27.14
CA LYS A 438 18.72 -51.34 25.77
C LYS A 438 17.58 -51.66 24.80
N GLY A 439 17.58 -51.00 23.64
CA GLY A 439 16.53 -51.13 22.62
C GLY A 439 15.31 -50.26 22.85
N THR A 440 15.13 -49.64 24.03
CA THR A 440 14.04 -48.68 24.25
C THR A 440 14.26 -47.42 23.41
N GLU A 441 13.24 -47.01 22.66
CA GLU A 441 13.19 -45.72 21.99
C GLU A 441 12.85 -44.61 23.00
N VAL A 442 13.63 -43.53 22.97
CA VAL A 442 13.45 -42.38 23.87
C VAL A 442 13.45 -41.11 23.03
N THR A 443 12.40 -40.30 23.20
CA THR A 443 12.36 -38.95 22.62
C THR A 443 13.30 -38.01 23.36
N THR A 444 14.23 -37.43 22.61
CA THR A 444 15.22 -36.45 23.08
C THR A 444 14.93 -35.07 22.52
N TYR A 445 15.05 -34.03 23.32
CA TYR A 445 14.71 -32.67 22.89
C TYR A 445 15.94 -31.79 22.69
N GLY A 446 16.09 -31.29 21.48
CA GLY A 446 17.14 -30.37 21.03
C GLY A 446 18.56 -30.91 21.20
N GLY A 447 19.51 -29.97 21.27
CA GLY A 447 20.92 -30.28 21.47
C GLY A 447 21.22 -30.90 22.85
N SER A 448 22.33 -31.65 22.93
CA SER A 448 22.78 -32.17 24.22
C SER A 448 23.39 -31.09 25.11
N TYR A 449 23.20 -31.22 26.43
CA TYR A 449 23.79 -30.38 27.46
C TYR A 449 25.10 -30.98 27.95
N LYS A 450 26.15 -30.17 28.06
CA LYS A 450 27.37 -30.54 28.80
C LYS A 450 27.12 -30.31 30.29
N PHE A 451 27.12 -31.37 31.09
CA PHE A 451 27.02 -31.25 32.54
C PHE A 451 28.39 -30.98 33.16
N LYS A 452 28.42 -30.63 34.46
CA LYS A 452 29.66 -30.29 35.20
C LYS A 452 30.71 -31.41 35.22
N ASN A 453 30.32 -32.66 34.97
CA ASN A 453 31.24 -33.80 34.86
C ASN A 453 31.85 -33.96 33.45
N GLY A 454 31.68 -32.96 32.57
CA GLY A 454 32.19 -32.97 31.19
C GLY A 454 31.38 -33.83 30.21
N GLN A 455 30.48 -34.69 30.71
CA GLN A 455 29.69 -35.59 29.89
C GLN A 455 28.46 -34.88 29.31
N ARG A 456 27.99 -35.37 28.16
CA ARG A 456 26.86 -34.80 27.44
C ARG A 456 25.58 -35.60 27.70
N TYR A 457 24.46 -34.90 27.84
CA TYR A 457 23.16 -35.48 28.14
C TYR A 457 22.06 -34.84 27.29
N TYR A 458 21.12 -35.63 26.78
CA TYR A 458 19.90 -35.13 26.16
C TYR A 458 18.80 -34.94 27.19
N LYS A 459 17.97 -33.89 27.06
CA LYS A 459 16.69 -33.80 27.78
C LYS A 459 15.74 -34.86 27.22
N ILE A 460 15.04 -35.57 28.09
CA ILE A 460 13.99 -36.52 27.72
C ILE A 460 12.67 -36.15 28.39
N GLY A 461 11.54 -36.65 27.88
CA GLY A 461 10.21 -36.40 28.44
C GLY A 461 9.65 -34.99 28.17
N ALA A 462 8.38 -34.96 27.74
CA ALA A 462 7.61 -33.77 27.36
C ALA A 462 7.10 -32.97 28.58
N ASN A 463 7.97 -32.69 29.56
CA ASN A 463 7.60 -32.01 30.80
C ASN A 463 8.71 -31.10 31.37
N THR A 464 8.36 -30.37 32.44
CA THR A 464 9.24 -29.44 33.16
C THR A 464 10.27 -30.14 34.08
N GLU A 465 10.16 -31.46 34.22
CA GLU A 465 11.05 -32.22 35.08
C GLU A 465 12.47 -32.27 34.50
N LYS A 466 13.45 -32.25 35.41
CA LYS A 466 14.86 -32.38 35.06
C LYS A 466 15.21 -33.87 34.85
N THR A 467 14.92 -34.35 33.65
CA THR A 467 15.13 -35.74 33.23
C THR A 467 16.05 -35.81 32.02
N TYR A 468 17.21 -36.45 32.19
CA TYR A 468 18.27 -36.44 31.19
C TYR A 468 18.91 -37.80 31.01
N VAL A 469 19.27 -38.17 29.78
CA VAL A 469 19.97 -39.42 29.47
C VAL A 469 21.30 -39.11 28.79
N LYS A 470 22.35 -39.84 29.16
CA LYS A 470 23.71 -39.63 28.64
C LYS A 470 23.76 -39.94 27.14
N VAL A 471 24.38 -39.05 26.36
CA VAL A 471 24.49 -39.18 24.90
C VAL A 471 25.13 -40.51 24.48
N ALA A 472 26.16 -40.95 25.20
CA ALA A 472 26.88 -42.20 24.92
C ALA A 472 26.04 -43.48 25.06
N ASN A 473 24.81 -43.39 25.57
CA ASN A 473 23.91 -44.54 25.68
C ASN A 473 23.03 -44.75 24.43
N PHE A 474 23.06 -43.81 23.47
CA PHE A 474 22.28 -43.84 22.23
C PHE A 474 23.10 -44.28 21.01
#